data_AF-A0A9X9BMC4-F1
#
_entry.id   AF-A0A9X9BMC4-F1
#
_cell.length_a   1.000
_cell.length_b   1.000
_cell.length_c   1.000
_cell.angle_alpha   90.00
_cell.angle_beta   90.00
_cell.angle_gamma   90.00
#
_symmetry.space_group_name_H-M   'P 1'
#
loop_
_entity.id
_entity.type
_entity.pdbx_description
1 polymer ?
#
loop_
_entity_poly.entity_id
_entity_poly.type
_entity_poly.pdbx_seq_one_letter_code
_entity_poly.pdbx_strand_id
1 'polypeptide(L)'
;MSITGNFITTIRNSEQALELGKDMGEVAIDAILADKFGVDGALKDIPILNVAVSLYRAGNKVTAYFFAKNMLAFLLEVDKVPAAKRIEFLDKNCANEEGVENVGEVALMILDKIDHPRLATMLGRAFALLTIGEISQHEFDIYCHAIKIMNPYILQQMKQAYQVKGMIAMDLPAANLLANYGLIKLETEGVLARVSIGIPHTLEQNSFGQKFYDRIIIGRASY
;
A
#
# COMPACT_ATOMS: atom_id res chain seq x y z
N MET A 1 17.89 -14.39 -11.91
CA MET A 1 16.63 -14.32 -11.14
C MET A 1 15.85 -13.11 -11.63
N SER A 2 14.54 -13.25 -11.90
CA SER A 2 13.71 -12.12 -12.34
C SER A 2 13.54 -11.08 -11.23
N ILE A 3 13.14 -9.85 -11.57
CA ILE A 3 12.89 -8.79 -10.56
C ILE A 3 11.79 -9.24 -9.59
N THR A 4 10.71 -9.83 -10.12
CA THR A 4 9.63 -10.42 -9.30
C THR A 4 10.14 -11.55 -8.40
N GLY A 5 11.04 -12.39 -8.90
CA GLY A 5 11.70 -13.41 -8.08
C GLY A 5 12.47 -12.80 -6.91
N ASN A 6 13.28 -11.77 -7.18
CA ASN A 6 14.02 -11.05 -6.13
C ASN A 6 13.08 -10.42 -5.08
N PHE A 7 11.93 -9.90 -5.53
CA PHE A 7 10.90 -9.35 -4.65
C PHE A 7 10.30 -10.43 -3.74
N ILE A 8 9.88 -11.57 -4.29
CA ILE A 8 9.33 -12.70 -3.52
C ILE A 8 10.36 -13.24 -2.52
N THR A 9 11.60 -13.43 -2.93
CA THR A 9 12.67 -13.87 -2.02
C THR A 9 12.94 -12.84 -0.92
N THR A 10 12.81 -11.56 -1.24
CA THR A 10 12.93 -10.51 -0.22
C THR A 10 11.80 -10.62 0.80
N ILE A 11 10.54 -10.75 0.38
CA ILE A 11 9.40 -10.93 1.31
C ILE A 11 9.57 -12.19 2.17
N ARG A 12 10.08 -13.27 1.58
CA ARG A 12 10.36 -14.52 2.31
C ARG A 12 11.36 -14.29 3.45
N ASN A 13 12.41 -13.52 3.18
CA ASN A 13 13.56 -13.29 4.09
C ASN A 13 13.57 -11.89 4.71
N SER A 14 12.43 -11.20 4.76
CA SER A 14 12.38 -9.76 5.02
C SER A 14 12.81 -9.35 6.43
N GLU A 15 12.99 -10.29 7.37
CA GLU A 15 13.45 -10.00 8.75
C GLU A 15 14.72 -9.12 8.81
N GLN A 16 15.53 -9.13 7.74
CA GLN A 16 16.66 -8.24 7.51
C GLN A 16 16.28 -6.75 7.49
N ALA A 17 15.11 -6.37 6.97
CA ALA A 17 14.63 -4.98 6.96
C ALA A 17 14.13 -4.55 8.34
N LEU A 18 13.53 -5.46 9.11
CA LEU A 18 13.14 -5.26 10.52
C LEU A 18 14.34 -5.01 11.43
N GLU A 19 15.46 -5.72 11.26
CA GLU A 19 16.67 -5.45 12.06
C GLU A 19 17.23 -4.04 11.84
N LEU A 20 16.96 -3.45 10.68
CA LEU A 20 17.35 -2.08 10.34
C LEU A 20 16.40 -1.02 10.90
N GLY A 21 15.13 -1.38 11.13
CA GLY A 21 14.05 -0.47 11.54
C GLY A 21 13.39 -0.81 12.87
N LYS A 22 14.11 -1.52 13.77
CA LYS A 22 13.57 -2.08 15.03
C LYS A 22 12.89 -1.06 15.95
N ASP A 23 13.14 0.24 15.74
CA ASP A 23 12.29 1.31 16.23
C ASP A 23 12.14 2.37 15.12
N MET A 24 10.95 2.98 15.03
CA MET A 24 10.68 4.29 14.40
C MET A 24 10.22 4.28 12.92
N GLY A 25 9.28 5.20 12.62
CA GLY A 25 8.59 5.36 11.34
C GLY A 25 9.43 6.00 10.22
N GLU A 26 8.86 6.93 9.45
CA GLU A 26 9.48 7.47 8.23
C GLU A 26 10.88 8.06 8.43
N VAL A 27 11.16 8.63 9.61
CA VAL A 27 12.47 9.21 9.98
C VAL A 27 13.59 8.15 10.02
N ALA A 28 13.27 6.90 10.37
CA ALA A 28 14.26 5.82 10.37
C ALA A 28 14.61 5.37 8.95
N ILE A 29 13.67 5.38 8.01
CA ILE A 29 13.97 5.00 6.62
C ILE A 29 14.98 5.97 6.02
N ASP A 30 14.82 7.27 6.22
CA ASP A 30 15.79 8.26 5.75
C ASP A 30 17.16 8.09 6.44
N ALA A 31 17.19 7.70 7.72
CA ALA A 31 18.45 7.40 8.42
C ALA A 31 19.13 6.11 7.90
N ILE A 32 18.38 5.04 7.67
CA ILE A 32 18.87 3.78 7.08
C ILE A 32 19.44 4.07 5.69
N LEU A 33 18.75 4.88 4.89
CA LEU A 33 19.24 5.26 3.58
C LEU A 33 20.50 6.15 3.70
N ALA A 34 20.54 7.12 4.59
CA ALA A 34 21.74 7.96 4.75
C ALA A 34 22.99 7.15 5.16
N ASP A 35 22.83 6.15 6.03
CA ASP A 35 23.93 5.33 6.57
C ASP A 35 24.29 4.14 5.65
N LYS A 36 23.30 3.52 5.02
CA LYS A 36 23.44 2.20 4.37
C LYS A 36 23.15 2.21 2.86
N PHE A 37 22.76 3.34 2.29
CA PHE A 37 22.55 3.47 0.85
C PHE A 37 23.87 3.70 0.12
N GLY A 38 24.28 2.72 -0.68
CA GLY A 38 25.53 2.77 -1.41
C GLY A 38 25.94 1.40 -1.95
N VAL A 39 27.08 1.38 -2.63
CA VAL A 39 27.63 0.20 -3.33
C VAL A 39 28.02 -0.92 -2.36
N ASP A 40 28.41 -0.57 -1.14
CA ASP A 40 28.96 -1.50 -0.13
C ASP A 40 28.10 -1.61 1.14
N GLY A 41 27.02 -0.84 1.25
CA GLY A 41 26.15 -0.79 2.42
C GLY A 41 25.26 -2.02 2.59
N ALA A 42 24.66 -2.18 3.77
CA ALA A 42 23.88 -3.37 4.16
C ALA A 42 22.64 -3.63 3.28
N LEU A 43 22.19 -2.65 2.47
CA LEU A 43 21.06 -2.83 1.58
C LEU A 43 21.33 -3.79 0.42
N LYS A 44 22.60 -4.08 0.10
CA LYS A 44 22.99 -5.06 -0.93
C LYS A 44 22.58 -6.49 -0.58
N ASP A 45 22.41 -6.76 0.71
CA ASP A 45 22.05 -8.09 1.23
C ASP A 45 20.57 -8.41 1.01
N ILE A 46 19.75 -7.38 0.71
CA ILE A 46 18.34 -7.49 0.39
C ILE A 46 18.18 -7.63 -1.14
N PRO A 47 17.73 -8.78 -1.68
CA PRO A 47 17.77 -9.07 -3.12
C PRO A 47 17.09 -8.03 -4.01
N ILE A 48 15.91 -7.53 -3.63
CA ILE A 48 15.18 -6.54 -4.42
C ILE A 48 15.84 -5.15 -4.39
N LEU A 49 16.57 -4.80 -3.32
CA LEU A 49 17.27 -3.53 -3.20
C LEU A 49 18.56 -3.47 -4.04
N ASN A 50 19.04 -4.60 -4.57
CA ASN A 50 20.10 -4.60 -5.58
C ASN A 50 19.68 -3.87 -6.87
N VAL A 51 18.38 -3.77 -7.15
CA VAL A 51 17.86 -2.91 -8.23
C VAL A 51 18.18 -1.44 -7.94
N ALA A 52 17.96 -0.99 -6.69
CA ALA A 52 18.30 0.37 -6.25
C ALA A 52 19.81 0.65 -6.37
N VAL A 53 20.65 -0.27 -5.89
CA VAL A 53 22.11 -0.16 -5.98
C VAL A 53 22.57 -0.09 -7.44
N SER A 54 21.95 -0.87 -8.33
CA SER A 54 22.26 -0.86 -9.77
C SER A 54 21.87 0.47 -10.42
N LEU A 55 20.69 1.00 -10.11
CA LEU A 55 20.25 2.32 -10.57
C LEU A 55 21.18 3.44 -10.06
N TYR A 56 21.63 3.33 -8.81
CA TYR A 56 22.57 4.28 -8.22
C TYR A 56 23.92 4.27 -8.96
N ARG A 57 24.47 3.07 -9.23
CA ARG A 57 25.72 2.89 -10.01
C ARG A 57 25.59 3.40 -11.45
N ALA A 58 24.41 3.27 -12.05
CA ALA A 58 24.10 3.82 -13.38
C ALA A 58 23.92 5.35 -13.39
N GLY A 59 24.05 6.02 -12.24
CA GLY A 59 23.94 7.48 -12.11
C GLY A 59 22.51 7.99 -11.87
N ASN A 60 21.50 7.12 -11.85
CA ASN A 60 20.10 7.50 -11.60
C ASN A 60 19.80 7.54 -10.08
N LYS A 61 20.52 8.41 -9.37
CA LYS A 61 20.52 8.46 -7.89
C LYS A 61 19.15 8.78 -7.30
N VAL A 62 18.37 9.66 -7.95
CA VAL A 62 17.05 10.07 -7.48
C VAL A 62 16.07 8.91 -7.54
N THR A 63 15.98 8.23 -8.68
CA THR A 63 15.09 7.06 -8.84
C THR A 63 15.50 5.94 -7.89
N ALA A 64 16.81 5.68 -7.77
CA ALA A 64 17.34 4.68 -6.85
C ALA A 64 16.93 4.95 -5.40
N TYR A 65 17.05 6.21 -4.95
CA TYR A 65 16.70 6.62 -3.60
C TYR A 65 15.21 6.40 -3.31
N PHE A 66 14.32 6.91 -4.16
CA PHE A 66 12.87 6.78 -3.95
C PHE A 66 12.39 5.33 -4.06
N PHE A 67 12.96 4.54 -4.98
CA PHE A 67 12.67 3.11 -5.06
C PHE A 67 13.04 2.40 -3.76
N ALA A 68 14.24 2.63 -3.22
CA ALA A 68 14.66 2.02 -1.96
C ALA A 68 13.81 2.51 -0.78
N LYS A 69 13.47 3.80 -0.72
CA LYS A 69 12.62 4.38 0.32
C LYS A 69 11.24 3.73 0.33
N ASN A 70 10.61 3.60 -0.84
CA ASN A 70 9.29 2.98 -0.96
C ASN A 70 9.34 1.49 -0.66
N MET A 71 10.35 0.78 -1.15
CA MET A 71 10.54 -0.65 -0.88
C MET A 71 10.74 -0.92 0.62
N LEU A 72 11.57 -0.13 1.31
CA LEU A 72 11.75 -0.27 2.76
C LEU A 72 10.45 0.03 3.53
N ALA A 73 9.71 1.07 3.15
CA ALA A 73 8.42 1.38 3.77
C ALA A 73 7.40 0.25 3.62
N PHE A 74 7.37 -0.40 2.45
CA PHE A 74 6.56 -1.60 2.20
C PHE A 74 7.02 -2.77 3.07
N LEU A 75 8.31 -3.09 3.06
CA LEU A 75 8.87 -4.23 3.77
C LEU A 75 8.65 -4.13 5.28
N LEU A 76 8.81 -2.95 5.88
CA LEU A 76 8.58 -2.74 7.33
C LEU A 76 7.16 -3.08 7.78
N GLU A 77 6.16 -2.98 6.90
CA GLU A 77 4.78 -3.37 7.22
C GLU A 77 4.54 -4.86 7.00
N VAL A 78 5.10 -5.42 5.92
CA VAL A 78 5.06 -6.88 5.64
C VAL A 78 5.77 -7.67 6.73
N ASP A 79 6.86 -7.11 7.25
CA ASP A 79 7.72 -7.74 8.23
C ASP A 79 7.07 -8.01 9.58
N LYS A 80 6.05 -7.22 9.91
CA LYS A 80 5.26 -7.43 11.13
C LYS A 80 4.45 -8.72 11.09
N VAL A 81 4.22 -9.30 9.91
CA VAL A 81 3.63 -10.64 9.76
C VAL A 81 4.70 -11.69 10.04
N PRO A 82 4.48 -12.69 10.92
CA PRO A 82 5.49 -13.72 11.19
C PRO A 82 6.01 -14.42 9.93
N ALA A 83 7.32 -14.69 9.84
CA ALA A 83 7.95 -15.29 8.66
C ALA A 83 7.28 -16.60 8.22
N ALA A 84 6.88 -17.45 9.17
CA ALA A 84 6.15 -18.69 8.88
C ALA A 84 4.86 -18.45 8.08
N LYS A 85 4.12 -17.38 8.40
CA LYS A 85 2.88 -17.01 7.69
C LYS A 85 3.15 -16.45 6.30
N ARG A 86 4.22 -15.65 6.15
CA ARG A 86 4.65 -15.16 4.83
C ARG A 86 5.08 -16.31 3.92
N ILE A 87 5.87 -17.25 4.45
CA ILE A 87 6.29 -18.46 3.74
C ILE A 87 5.09 -19.31 3.33
N GLU A 88 4.18 -19.62 4.26
CA GLU A 88 2.96 -20.39 3.99
C GLU A 88 2.13 -19.75 2.86
N PHE A 89 1.94 -18.42 2.93
CA PHE A 89 1.20 -17.67 1.91
C PHE A 89 1.88 -17.74 0.54
N LEU A 90 3.20 -17.51 0.46
CA LEU A 90 3.94 -17.53 -0.80
C LEU A 90 4.00 -18.95 -1.40
N ASP A 91 4.19 -19.97 -0.58
CA ASP A 91 4.22 -21.36 -1.04
C ASP A 91 2.86 -21.80 -1.58
N LYS A 92 1.76 -21.24 -1.07
CA LYS A 92 0.40 -21.51 -1.55
C LYS A 92 0.04 -20.70 -2.79
N ASN A 93 0.35 -19.40 -2.80
CA ASN A 93 -0.18 -18.47 -3.80
C ASN A 93 0.84 -18.09 -4.89
N CYS A 94 2.12 -18.46 -4.73
CA CYS A 94 3.18 -18.18 -5.70
C CYS A 94 3.98 -19.45 -6.06
N ALA A 95 3.33 -20.62 -6.03
CA ALA A 95 3.94 -21.92 -6.35
C ALA A 95 4.24 -22.11 -7.85
N ASN A 96 3.56 -21.37 -8.71
CA ASN A 96 3.66 -21.42 -10.15
C ASN A 96 3.74 -19.99 -10.74
N GLU A 97 4.01 -19.89 -12.04
CA GLU A 97 4.16 -18.59 -12.73
C GLU A 97 2.90 -17.73 -12.61
N GLU A 98 1.71 -18.30 -12.80
CA GLU A 98 0.42 -17.60 -12.69
C GLU A 98 0.23 -16.97 -11.29
N GLY A 99 0.55 -17.70 -10.22
CA GLY A 99 0.46 -17.19 -8.86
C GLY A 99 1.49 -16.08 -8.55
N VAL A 100 2.69 -16.20 -9.13
CA VAL A 100 3.72 -15.16 -9.04
C VAL A 100 3.26 -13.88 -9.75
N GLU A 101 2.64 -13.99 -10.93
CA GLU A 101 2.09 -12.87 -11.68
C GLU A 101 0.94 -12.19 -10.91
N ASN A 102 -0.03 -12.97 -10.43
CA ASN A 102 -1.24 -12.43 -9.79
C ASN A 102 -0.98 -11.68 -8.48
N VAL A 103 0.04 -12.07 -7.71
CA VAL A 103 0.29 -11.49 -6.38
C VAL A 103 1.59 -10.70 -6.36
N GLY A 104 2.69 -11.34 -6.75
CA GLY A 104 4.02 -10.77 -6.68
C GLY A 104 4.20 -9.62 -7.68
N GLU A 105 3.82 -9.84 -8.93
CA GLU A 105 3.95 -8.82 -9.97
C GLU A 105 2.98 -7.66 -9.78
N VAL A 106 1.72 -7.92 -9.41
CA VAL A 106 0.76 -6.85 -9.08
C VAL A 106 1.30 -5.95 -7.97
N ALA A 107 1.73 -6.51 -6.84
CA ALA A 107 2.24 -5.70 -5.73
C ALA A 107 3.49 -4.90 -6.14
N LEU A 108 4.42 -5.51 -6.88
CA LEU A 108 5.63 -4.86 -7.36
C LEU A 108 5.32 -3.75 -8.39
N MET A 109 4.37 -3.98 -9.30
CA MET A 109 3.91 -2.98 -10.27
C MET A 109 3.27 -1.77 -9.58
N ILE A 110 2.47 -1.99 -8.54
CA ILE A 110 1.90 -0.87 -7.78
C ILE A 110 2.99 -0.10 -7.04
N LEU A 111 3.94 -0.81 -6.41
CA LEU A 111 5.04 -0.20 -5.69
C LEU A 111 5.96 0.64 -6.59
N ASP A 112 6.21 0.20 -7.82
CA ASP A 112 6.94 0.95 -8.86
C ASP A 112 6.20 2.24 -9.28
N LYS A 113 4.86 2.26 -9.22
CA LYS A 113 4.03 3.42 -9.57
C LYS A 113 3.73 4.36 -8.41
N ILE A 114 4.04 3.96 -7.20
CA ILE A 114 3.87 4.80 -6.01
C ILE A 114 5.04 5.79 -5.93
N ASP A 115 4.71 7.07 -5.73
CA ASP A 115 5.65 8.18 -5.63
C ASP A 115 5.96 8.60 -4.18
N HIS A 116 5.19 8.11 -3.21
CA HIS A 116 5.30 8.51 -1.81
C HIS A 116 5.42 7.32 -0.83
N PRO A 117 6.38 7.33 0.11
CA PRO A 117 6.60 6.24 1.09
C PRO A 117 5.36 5.89 1.94
N ARG A 118 4.55 6.89 2.28
CA ARG A 118 3.24 6.70 2.90
C ARG A 118 2.31 5.75 2.14
N LEU A 119 2.26 5.83 0.81
CA LEU A 119 1.45 4.93 -0.01
C LEU A 119 2.08 3.54 -0.06
N ALA A 120 3.41 3.44 -0.08
CA ALA A 120 4.10 2.16 0.00
C ALA A 120 3.87 1.47 1.36
N THR A 121 3.77 2.24 2.45
CA THR A 121 3.36 1.77 3.78
C THR A 121 1.93 1.22 3.72
N MET A 122 0.99 1.94 3.08
CA MET A 122 -0.38 1.47 2.89
C MET A 122 -0.43 0.16 2.08
N LEU A 123 0.38 0.05 1.03
CA LEU A 123 0.48 -1.16 0.22
C LEU A 123 1.06 -2.33 1.03
N GLY A 124 2.09 -2.09 1.84
CA GLY A 124 2.66 -3.09 2.73
C GLY A 124 1.62 -3.60 3.73
N ARG A 125 0.76 -2.71 4.24
CA ARG A 125 -0.37 -3.09 5.10
C ARG A 125 -1.39 -3.96 4.39
N ALA A 126 -1.79 -3.59 3.18
CA ALA A 126 -2.73 -4.38 2.40
C ALA A 126 -2.16 -5.77 2.09
N PHE A 127 -0.89 -5.86 1.72
CA PHE A 127 -0.21 -7.12 1.42
C PHE A 127 -0.09 -8.01 2.66
N ALA A 128 0.22 -7.40 3.81
CA ALA A 128 0.29 -8.12 5.07
C ALA A 128 -1.07 -8.70 5.49
N LEU A 129 -2.17 -7.96 5.31
CA LEU A 129 -3.53 -8.48 5.53
C LEU A 129 -3.89 -9.64 4.59
N LEU A 130 -3.51 -9.53 3.32
CA LEU A 130 -3.68 -10.61 2.35
C LEU A 130 -2.90 -11.86 2.79
N THR A 131 -1.66 -11.66 3.26
CA THR A 131 -0.76 -12.74 3.70
C THR A 131 -1.37 -13.55 4.85
N ILE A 132 -2.03 -12.89 5.80
CA ILE A 132 -2.69 -13.56 6.94
C ILE A 132 -4.13 -14.00 6.65
N GLY A 133 -4.63 -13.77 5.43
CA GLY A 133 -5.99 -14.18 5.02
C GLY A 133 -7.12 -13.32 5.59
N GLU A 134 -6.82 -12.13 6.07
CA GLU A 134 -7.81 -11.17 6.61
C GLU A 134 -8.58 -10.43 5.52
N ILE A 135 -8.00 -10.36 4.31
CA ILE A 135 -8.65 -9.89 3.10
C ILE A 135 -8.42 -10.90 1.97
N SER A 136 -9.37 -10.97 1.04
CA SER A 136 -9.25 -11.77 -0.18
C SER A 136 -8.35 -11.09 -1.22
N GLN A 137 -7.93 -11.83 -2.24
CA GLN A 137 -7.23 -11.27 -3.40
C GLN A 137 -8.02 -10.14 -4.06
N HIS A 138 -9.33 -10.32 -4.23
CA HIS A 138 -10.20 -9.31 -4.83
C HIS A 138 -10.20 -8.00 -4.03
N GLU A 139 -10.28 -8.08 -2.70
CA GLU A 139 -10.20 -6.91 -1.83
C GLU A 139 -8.81 -6.26 -1.88
N PHE A 140 -7.75 -7.07 -1.95
CA PHE A 140 -6.38 -6.57 -2.13
C PHE A 140 -6.21 -5.82 -3.45
N ASP A 141 -6.78 -6.31 -4.56
CA ASP A 141 -6.72 -5.63 -5.85
C ASP A 141 -7.44 -4.27 -5.80
N ILE A 142 -8.62 -4.21 -5.18
CA ILE A 142 -9.34 -2.95 -4.94
C ILE A 142 -8.50 -2.00 -4.09
N TYR A 143 -7.89 -2.50 -3.01
CA TYR A 143 -7.01 -1.71 -2.14
C TYR A 143 -5.80 -1.18 -2.89
N CYS A 144 -5.16 -1.99 -3.73
CA CYS A 144 -4.06 -1.59 -4.60
C CYS A 144 -4.44 -0.37 -5.46
N HIS A 145 -5.59 -0.42 -6.14
CA HIS A 145 -6.05 0.68 -6.97
C HIS A 145 -6.47 1.91 -6.14
N ALA A 146 -7.14 1.70 -5.01
CA ALA A 146 -7.51 2.76 -4.08
C ALA A 146 -6.26 3.47 -3.55
N ILE A 147 -5.19 2.76 -3.17
CA ILE A 147 -3.96 3.36 -2.64
C ILE A 147 -3.32 4.31 -3.65
N LYS A 148 -3.31 3.97 -4.94
CA LYS A 148 -2.71 4.82 -5.99
C LYS A 148 -3.32 6.23 -6.09
N ILE A 149 -4.60 6.38 -5.75
CA ILE A 149 -5.30 7.67 -5.85
C ILE A 149 -5.21 8.51 -4.56
N MET A 150 -4.59 7.97 -3.48
CA MET A 150 -4.62 8.56 -2.14
C MET A 150 -3.64 9.74 -1.98
N ASN A 151 -3.91 10.82 -2.71
CA ASN A 151 -3.22 12.08 -2.50
C ASN A 151 -3.65 12.74 -1.15
N PRO A 152 -2.96 13.78 -0.67
CA PRO A 152 -3.27 14.42 0.61
C PRO A 152 -4.73 14.87 0.77
N TYR A 153 -5.34 15.31 -0.33
CA TYR A 153 -6.74 15.74 -0.35
C TYR A 153 -7.71 14.56 -0.17
N ILE A 154 -7.55 13.46 -0.92
CA ILE A 154 -8.40 12.27 -0.75
C ILE A 154 -8.23 11.66 0.65
N LEU A 155 -7.02 11.65 1.20
CA LEU A 155 -6.77 11.21 2.57
C LEU A 155 -7.51 12.08 3.60
N GLN A 156 -7.59 13.39 3.38
CA GLN A 156 -8.39 14.29 4.22
C GLN A 156 -9.89 13.99 4.09
N GLN A 157 -10.38 13.71 2.88
CA GLN A 157 -11.78 13.33 2.67
C GLN A 157 -12.13 12.00 3.36
N MET A 158 -11.24 10.99 3.28
CA MET A 158 -11.39 9.73 4.03
C MET A 158 -11.40 9.96 5.55
N LYS A 159 -10.56 10.87 6.05
CA LYS A 159 -10.53 11.25 7.46
C LYS A 159 -11.86 11.90 7.90
N GLN A 160 -12.39 12.83 7.11
CA GLN A 160 -13.69 13.44 7.38
C GLN A 160 -14.81 12.40 7.36
N ALA A 161 -14.76 11.47 6.40
CA ALA A 161 -15.75 10.41 6.26
C ALA A 161 -15.75 9.45 7.43
N TYR A 162 -14.60 9.02 7.96
CA TYR A 162 -14.52 7.89 8.89
C TYR A 162 -14.03 8.22 10.31
N GLN A 163 -13.38 9.37 10.53
CA GLN A 163 -12.95 9.78 11.87
C GLN A 163 -14.02 10.60 12.61
N VAL A 164 -14.77 11.43 11.89
CA VAL A 164 -15.76 12.33 12.48
C VAL A 164 -17.12 11.64 12.52
N LYS A 165 -17.64 11.37 13.72
CA LYS A 165 -18.95 10.73 13.88
C LYS A 165 -20.07 11.75 13.66
N GLY A 166 -21.08 11.38 12.87
CA GLY A 166 -22.35 12.10 12.76
C GLY A 166 -22.45 13.16 11.66
N MET A 167 -21.38 13.45 10.92
CA MET A 167 -21.44 14.33 9.75
C MET A 167 -20.35 13.98 8.74
N ILE A 168 -20.74 13.67 7.49
CA ILE A 168 -19.83 13.52 6.36
C ILE A 168 -19.87 14.82 5.56
N ALA A 169 -18.84 15.65 5.71
CA ALA A 169 -18.63 16.80 4.84
C ALA A 169 -17.60 16.41 3.77
N MET A 170 -18.08 15.99 2.61
CA MET A 170 -17.25 15.61 1.48
C MET A 170 -17.82 16.24 0.21
N ASP A 171 -16.96 16.79 -0.63
CA ASP A 171 -17.38 17.27 -1.94
C ASP A 171 -17.73 16.09 -2.87
N LEU A 172 -18.59 16.39 -3.85
CA LEU A 172 -19.14 15.37 -4.74
C LEU A 172 -18.07 14.68 -5.62
N PRO A 173 -17.04 15.37 -6.16
CA PRO A 173 -15.95 14.70 -6.87
C PRO A 173 -15.23 13.64 -6.02
N ALA A 174 -14.85 13.95 -4.79
CA ALA A 174 -14.23 13.00 -3.89
C ALA A 174 -15.17 11.84 -3.53
N ALA A 175 -16.45 12.14 -3.31
CA ALA A 175 -17.45 11.11 -3.02
C ALA A 175 -17.61 10.10 -4.16
N ASN A 176 -17.72 10.58 -5.41
CA ASN A 176 -17.79 9.71 -6.58
C ASN A 176 -16.54 8.85 -6.73
N LEU A 177 -15.36 9.47 -6.57
CA LEU A 177 -14.10 8.74 -6.67
C LEU A 177 -14.01 7.64 -5.62
N LEU A 178 -14.33 7.93 -4.36
CA LEU A 178 -14.31 6.96 -3.27
C LEU A 178 -15.39 5.89 -3.43
N ALA A 179 -16.56 6.25 -3.97
CA ALA A 179 -17.64 5.30 -4.25
C ALA A 179 -17.27 4.30 -5.36
N ASN A 180 -16.52 4.73 -6.38
CA ASN A 180 -16.02 3.86 -7.44
C ASN A 180 -15.08 2.76 -6.92
N TYR A 181 -14.42 2.98 -5.78
CA TYR A 181 -13.59 1.97 -5.10
C TYR A 181 -14.34 1.26 -3.95
N GLY A 182 -15.64 1.48 -3.80
CA GLY A 182 -16.45 0.92 -2.72
C GLY A 182 -16.13 1.49 -1.34
N LEU A 183 -15.31 2.55 -1.24
CA LEU A 183 -14.87 3.13 0.03
C LEU A 183 -15.91 4.02 0.68
N ILE A 184 -16.96 4.43 -0.04
CA ILE A 184 -18.13 5.10 0.52
C ILE A 184 -19.34 4.69 -0.32
N LYS A 185 -20.54 4.78 0.24
CA LYS A 185 -21.78 4.61 -0.52
C LYS A 185 -22.35 5.98 -0.86
N LEU A 186 -22.60 6.19 -2.15
CA LEU A 186 -23.19 7.42 -2.70
C LEU A 186 -24.51 7.01 -3.35
N GLU A 187 -25.64 7.44 -2.78
CA GLU A 187 -26.94 7.27 -3.42
C GLU A 187 -27.40 8.60 -4.02
N THR A 188 -28.14 8.49 -5.11
CA THR A 188 -28.69 9.62 -5.85
C THR A 188 -30.19 9.46 -5.89
N GLU A 189 -30.92 10.41 -5.32
CA GLU A 189 -32.38 10.40 -5.40
C GLU A 189 -32.83 10.87 -6.78
N GLY A 190 -33.71 10.11 -7.44
CA GLY A 190 -34.24 10.49 -8.75
C GLY A 190 -35.10 11.75 -8.66
N VAL A 191 -34.77 12.78 -9.45
CA VAL A 191 -35.57 14.02 -9.54
C VAL A 191 -36.28 14.08 -10.90
N LEU A 192 -37.54 14.55 -10.89
CA LEU A 192 -38.30 14.79 -12.12
C LEU A 192 -37.59 15.83 -13.00
N ALA A 193 -37.38 15.50 -14.28
CA ALA A 193 -36.58 16.24 -15.27
C ALA A 193 -36.99 17.70 -15.56
N ARG A 194 -38.00 18.25 -14.87
CA ARG A 194 -38.51 19.62 -15.09
C ARG A 194 -38.27 20.56 -13.91
N VAL A 195 -37.51 20.15 -12.91
CA VAL A 195 -37.24 20.95 -11.72
C VAL A 195 -35.73 21.11 -11.56
N SER A 196 -35.21 22.34 -11.71
CA SER A 196 -33.80 22.70 -11.46
C SER A 196 -33.48 22.74 -9.96
N ILE A 197 -33.81 21.68 -9.24
CA ILE A 197 -33.31 21.44 -7.89
C ILE A 197 -32.11 20.52 -8.07
N GLY A 198 -30.97 20.89 -7.48
CA GLY A 198 -29.78 20.02 -7.47
C GLY A 198 -30.17 18.64 -6.97
N ILE A 199 -29.69 17.59 -7.64
CA ILE A 199 -30.03 16.23 -7.29
C ILE A 199 -29.49 15.95 -5.87
N PRO A 200 -30.32 15.58 -4.88
CA PRO A 200 -29.84 15.26 -3.56
C PRO A 200 -28.94 14.01 -3.63
N HIS A 201 -27.80 14.10 -2.96
CA HIS A 201 -26.89 12.98 -2.78
C HIS A 201 -26.82 12.62 -1.31
N THR A 202 -27.00 11.35 -0.99
CA THR A 202 -26.75 10.83 0.36
C THR A 202 -25.40 10.11 0.38
N LEU A 203 -24.61 10.40 1.42
CA LEU A 203 -23.32 9.77 1.66
C LEU A 203 -23.43 8.89 2.90
N GLU A 204 -23.08 7.63 2.73
CA GLU A 204 -23.08 6.65 3.83
C GLU A 204 -21.72 5.98 3.96
N GLN A 205 -21.23 5.91 5.20
CA GLN A 205 -20.11 5.04 5.56
C GLN A 205 -20.48 3.58 5.31
N ASN A 206 -19.51 2.76 4.93
CA ASN A 206 -19.70 1.32 4.85
C ASN A 206 -18.56 0.57 5.56
N SER A 207 -18.77 -0.72 5.83
CA SER A 207 -17.79 -1.53 6.58
C SER A 207 -16.48 -1.74 5.82
N PHE A 208 -16.54 -1.81 4.49
CA PHE A 208 -15.37 -2.01 3.63
C PHE A 208 -14.43 -0.79 3.69
N GLY A 209 -14.97 0.42 3.51
CA GLY A 209 -14.24 1.67 3.61
C GLY A 209 -13.76 1.98 5.02
N GLN A 210 -14.53 1.62 6.06
CA GLN A 210 -14.08 1.72 7.45
C GLN A 210 -12.86 0.84 7.71
N LYS A 211 -12.88 -0.43 7.26
CA LYS A 211 -11.73 -1.34 7.38
C LYS A 211 -10.50 -0.80 6.64
N PHE A 212 -10.68 -0.29 5.42
CA PHE A 212 -9.60 0.34 4.67
C PHE A 212 -9.04 1.56 5.42
N TYR A 213 -9.89 2.44 5.93
CA TYR A 213 -9.45 3.59 6.69
C TYR A 213 -8.67 3.20 7.95
N ASP A 214 -9.22 2.33 8.79
CA ASP A 214 -8.58 1.96 10.05
C ASP A 214 -7.31 1.15 9.84
N ARG A 215 -7.33 0.12 8.99
CA ARG A 215 -6.22 -0.83 8.85
C ARG A 215 -5.18 -0.42 7.82
N ILE A 216 -5.58 0.27 6.75
CA ILE A 216 -4.66 0.66 5.67
C ILE A 216 -4.18 2.10 5.87
N ILE A 217 -5.09 3.09 5.96
CA ILE A 217 -4.71 4.51 6.10
C ILE A 217 -4.06 4.79 7.46
N ILE A 218 -4.74 4.42 8.56
CA ILE A 218 -4.26 4.73 9.90
C ILE A 218 -3.28 3.66 10.42
N GLY A 219 -3.53 2.38 10.12
CA GLY A 219 -2.72 1.27 10.63
C GLY A 219 -3.08 0.87 12.07
N ARG A 220 -4.35 1.02 12.46
CA ARG A 220 -4.87 0.48 13.72
C ARG A 220 -5.02 -1.04 13.61
N ALA A 221 -4.57 -1.77 14.64
CA ALA A 221 -4.61 -3.24 14.72
C ALA A 221 -3.82 -3.94 13.60
N SER A 222 -2.60 -3.48 13.37
CA SER A 222 -1.65 -4.11 12.44
C SER A 222 -0.90 -5.26 13.13
N TYR A 223 -1.45 -6.47 12.90
CA TYR A 223 -0.93 -7.84 13.12
C TYR A 223 -0.74 -8.33 14.56
#